data_AF-A0A1G3R8L5-F1
#
_entry.id   AF-A0A1G3R8L5-F1
#
_cell.length_a   1.000
_cell.length_b   1.000
_cell.length_c   1.000
_cell.angle_alpha   90.00
_cell.angle_beta   90.00
_cell.angle_gamma   90.00
#
_symmetry.space_group_name_H-M   'P 1'
#
loop_
_entity.id
_entity.type
_entity.pdbx_description
1 polymer ?
#
loop_
_entity_poly.entity_id
_entity_poly.type
_entity_poly.pdbx_seq_one_letter_code
_entity_poly.pdbx_strand_id
1 'polypeptide(L)'
;MTLPGPQEGTAVVLSARAGDRARLMDGRGNVKEWQVPFDGEHATRFAASPDAMFYRLEVRRTLTPGVELLVALSNPVFIEPAPAR
;
A
#
# COMPACT_ATOMS: atom_id res chain seq x y z
N MET A 1 16.51 -24.28 11.82
CA MET A 1 16.09 -22.94 12.30
C MET A 1 15.54 -22.19 11.11
N THR A 2 14.23 -22.21 10.92
CA THR A 2 13.57 -21.57 9.78
C THR A 2 13.47 -20.07 10.09
N LEU A 3 14.02 -19.22 9.23
CA LEU A 3 13.69 -17.78 9.31
C LEU A 3 12.17 -17.67 9.19
N PRO A 4 11.48 -16.85 10.01
CA PRO A 4 10.09 -16.56 9.75
C PRO A 4 10.02 -16.02 8.31
N GLY A 5 9.20 -16.68 7.48
CA GLY A 5 8.98 -16.24 6.11
C GLY A 5 8.40 -14.82 6.09
N PRO A 6 8.37 -14.16 4.93
CA PRO A 6 7.77 -12.84 4.81
C PRO A 6 6.34 -12.87 5.38
N GLN A 7 6.05 -11.98 6.33
CA GLN A 7 4.70 -11.84 6.87
C GLN A 7 3.79 -11.31 5.76
N GLU A 8 2.60 -11.89 5.56
CA GLU A 8 1.65 -11.37 4.58
C GLU A 8 0.74 -10.32 5.21
N GLY A 9 0.57 -9.19 4.53
CA GLY A 9 -0.36 -8.14 4.92
C GLY A 9 -1.38 -7.85 3.82
N THR A 10 -2.51 -7.27 4.22
CA THR A 10 -3.54 -6.78 3.29
C THR A 10 -3.85 -5.32 3.60
N ALA A 11 -3.87 -4.48 2.58
CA ALA A 11 -4.33 -3.10 2.66
C ALA A 11 -5.55 -2.91 1.77
N VAL A 12 -6.56 -2.21 2.29
CA VAL A 12 -7.84 -1.98 1.60
C VAL A 12 -8.16 -0.50 1.57
N VAL A 13 -8.64 -0.03 0.44
CA VAL A 13 -9.19 1.31 0.23
C VAL A 13 -10.59 1.19 -0.36
N LEU A 14 -11.47 2.04 0.12
CA LEU A 14 -12.82 2.17 -0.40
C LEU A 14 -12.86 3.31 -1.42
N SER A 15 -13.70 3.18 -2.44
CA SER A 15 -13.99 4.25 -3.43
C SER A 15 -12.86 4.59 -4.41
N ALA A 16 -12.00 3.63 -4.76
CA ALA A 16 -11.11 3.77 -5.90
C ALA A 16 -11.92 3.81 -7.21
N ARG A 17 -11.43 4.51 -8.23
CA ARG A 17 -11.99 4.47 -9.59
C ARG A 17 -11.00 3.88 -10.58
N ALA A 18 -11.51 3.27 -11.65
CA ALA A 18 -10.71 2.84 -12.78
C ALA A 18 -9.86 4.01 -13.31
N GLY A 19 -8.57 3.76 -13.49
CA GLY A 19 -7.59 4.76 -13.93
C GLY A 19 -6.99 5.62 -12.80
N ASP A 20 -7.50 5.56 -11.57
CA ASP A 20 -6.80 6.13 -10.42
C ASP A 20 -5.44 5.42 -10.24
N ARG A 21 -4.47 6.12 -9.64
CA ARG A 21 -3.14 5.59 -9.35
C ARG A 21 -3.09 5.09 -7.91
N ALA A 22 -2.93 3.78 -7.74
CA ALA A 22 -2.69 3.16 -6.45
C ALA A 22 -1.19 3.17 -6.12
N ARG A 23 -0.86 3.44 -4.86
CA ARG A 23 0.51 3.49 -4.34
C ARG A 23 0.57 2.76 -3.00
N LEU A 24 1.31 1.66 -2.95
CA LEU A 24 1.62 0.97 -1.70
C LEU A 24 2.99 1.42 -1.21
N MET A 25 3.03 2.10 -0.08
CA MET A 25 4.25 2.64 0.54
C MET A 25 4.62 1.87 1.81
N ASP A 26 5.93 1.70 2.07
CA ASP A 26 6.47 0.87 3.17
C ASP A 26 7.06 1.67 4.36
N GLY A 27 6.89 2.99 4.37
CA GLY A 27 7.41 3.90 5.39
C GLY A 27 8.92 4.18 5.32
N ARG A 28 9.69 3.44 4.52
CA ARG A 28 11.11 3.74 4.23
C ARG A 28 11.30 4.59 2.97
N GLY A 29 10.21 4.84 2.24
CA GLY A 29 10.22 5.58 0.99
C GLY A 29 10.13 4.68 -0.24
N ASN A 30 10.07 3.35 -0.09
CA ASN A 30 9.79 2.48 -1.24
C ASN A 30 8.30 2.56 -1.56
N VAL A 31 7.99 2.60 -2.86
CA VAL A 31 6.62 2.67 -3.35
C VAL A 31 6.44 1.68 -4.50
N LYS A 32 5.40 0.85 -4.41
CA LYS A 32 4.87 0.09 -5.53
C LYS A 32 3.65 0.79 -6.07
N GLU A 33 3.55 0.93 -7.39
CA GLU A 33 2.51 1.71 -8.03
C GLU A 33 1.88 1.00 -9.21
N TRP A 34 0.57 1.19 -9.39
CA TRP A 34 -0.19 0.64 -10.50
C TRP A 34 -1.44 1.48 -10.76
N GLN A 35 -2.08 1.26 -11.91
CA GLN A 35 -3.39 1.82 -12.19
C GLN A 35 -4.48 0.90 -11.66
N VAL A 36 -5.49 1.50 -11.03
CA VAL A 36 -6.67 0.78 -10.54
C VAL A 36 -7.48 0.32 -11.76
N PRO A 37 -7.82 -0.98 -11.86
CA PRO A 37 -8.48 -1.52 -13.04
C PRO A 37 -10.02 -1.36 -13.04
N PHE A 38 -10.64 -1.14 -11.89
CA PHE A 38 -12.10 -1.05 -11.76
C PHE A 38 -12.52 -0.13 -10.59
N ASP A 39 -13.78 0.29 -10.60
CA ASP A 39 -14.37 1.12 -9.55
C ASP A 39 -14.70 0.29 -8.29
N GLY A 40 -14.59 0.92 -7.12
CA GLY A 40 -15.06 0.38 -5.85
C GLY A 40 -13.96 0.11 -4.83
N GLU A 41 -14.09 -1.03 -4.14
CA GLU A 41 -13.11 -1.48 -3.15
C GLU A 41 -11.86 -2.03 -3.83
N HIS A 42 -10.68 -1.63 -3.36
CA HIS A 42 -9.41 -2.18 -3.83
C HIS A 42 -8.64 -2.75 -2.66
N ALA A 43 -8.38 -4.06 -2.72
CA ALA A 43 -7.60 -4.80 -1.74
C ALA A 43 -6.30 -5.29 -2.38
N THR A 44 -5.17 -5.02 -1.73
CA THR A 44 -3.85 -5.46 -2.16
C THR A 44 -3.19 -6.29 -1.06
N ARG A 45 -2.70 -7.47 -1.45
CA ARG A 45 -1.81 -8.27 -0.62
C ARG A 45 -0.36 -7.90 -0.87
N PHE A 46 0.46 -7.98 0.17
CA PHE A 46 1.88 -7.73 0.08
C PHE A 46 2.66 -8.67 1.01
N ALA A 47 3.84 -9.07 0.54
CA ALA A 47 4.87 -9.66 1.39
C ALA A 47 5.56 -8.52 2.15
N ALA A 48 5.40 -8.50 3.47
CA ALA A 48 6.02 -7.52 4.35
C ALA A 48 7.53 -7.77 4.42
N SER A 49 8.29 -6.72 4.18
CA SER A 49 9.72 -6.69 4.45
C SER A 49 9.95 -6.55 5.96
N PRO A 50 10.94 -7.26 6.54
CA PRO A 50 11.30 -7.09 7.95
C PRO A 50 11.81 -5.68 8.28
N ASP A 51 12.25 -4.94 7.26
CA ASP A 51 12.73 -3.57 7.45
C ASP A 51 11.64 -2.51 7.30
N ALA A 52 10.45 -2.88 6.79
CA ALA A 52 9.36 -1.91 6.58
C ALA A 52 8.87 -1.36 7.93
N MET A 53 8.53 -0.08 7.97
CA MET A 53 7.96 0.53 9.19
C MET A 53 6.45 0.28 9.25
N PHE A 54 5.78 0.48 8.13
CA PHE A 54 4.35 0.23 7.96
C PHE A 54 4.04 0.06 6.48
N TYR A 55 2.90 -0.52 6.16
CA TYR A 55 2.33 -0.46 4.82
C TYR A 55 1.07 0.40 4.79
N ARG A 56 0.99 1.31 3.82
CA ARG A 56 -0.23 2.08 3.55
C ARG A 56 -0.52 2.08 2.05
N LEU A 57 -1.77 1.84 1.71
CA LEU A 57 -2.27 1.99 0.35
C LEU A 57 -2.88 3.37 0.20
N GLU A 58 -2.44 4.11 -0.82
CA GLU A 58 -2.97 5.40 -1.20
C GLU A 58 -3.55 5.33 -2.62
N VAL A 59 -4.66 6.01 -2.86
CA VAL A 59 -5.26 6.17 -4.19
C VAL A 59 -5.22 7.64 -4.56
N ARG A 60 -4.56 7.94 -5.67
CA ARG A 60 -4.44 9.28 -6.23
C ARG A 60 -5.20 9.40 -7.54
N ARG A 61 -5.95 10.49 -7.70
CA ARG A 61 -6.67 10.83 -8.92
C ARG A 61 -6.05 12.04 -9.58
N THR A 62 -5.71 11.92 -10.86
CA THR A 62 -5.31 13.06 -11.68
C THR A 62 -6.54 13.90 -12.00
N LEU A 63 -6.56 15.17 -11.59
CA LEU A 63 -7.62 16.11 -11.94
C LEU A 63 -7.31 16.80 -13.26
N THR A 64 -6.05 17.24 -13.41
CA THR A 64 -5.47 17.82 -14.62
C THR A 64 -4.01 17.36 -14.70
N PRO A 65 -3.34 17.48 -15.86
CA PRO A 65 -1.91 17.19 -15.94
C PRO A 65 -1.11 17.95 -14.87
N GLY A 66 -0.30 17.24 -14.08
CA GLY A 66 0.51 17.80 -12.99
C GLY A 66 -0.23 18.01 -11.65
N VAL A 67 -1.54 17.79 -11.59
CA VAL A 67 -2.34 17.93 -10.36
C VAL A 67 -2.97 16.60 -9.97
N GLU A 68 -2.44 15.97 -8.91
CA GLU A 68 -2.95 14.73 -8.33
C GLU A 68 -3.58 14.98 -6.95
N LEU A 69 -4.78 14.45 -6.72
CA LEU A 69 -5.47 14.49 -5.44
C LEU A 69 -5.41 13.12 -4.76
N LEU A 70 -5.06 13.08 -3.47
CA LEU A 70 -5.24 11.88 -2.64
C LEU A 70 -6.73 11.71 -2.33
N VAL A 71 -7.38 10.71 -2.92
CA VAL A 71 -8.83 10.51 -2.82
C VAL A 71 -9.23 9.42 -1.82
N ALA A 72 -8.33 8.47 -1.55
CA ALA A 72 -8.53 7.45 -0.53
C ALA A 72 -7.18 6.98 0.03
N LEU A 73 -7.19 6.50 1.27
CA LEU A 73 -6.04 5.84 1.89
C LEU A 73 -6.50 4.78 2.89
N SER A 74 -5.71 3.73 3.04
CA SER A 74 -5.91 2.71 4.07
C SER A 74 -5.38 3.21 5.41
N ASN A 75 -5.84 2.60 6.51
CA ASN A 75 -5.10 2.68 7.76
C ASN A 75 -3.70 2.06 7.55
N PRO A 76 -2.66 2.58 8.22
CA PRO A 76 -1.33 1.99 8.17
C PRO A 76 -1.34 0.62 8.86
N VAL A 77 -0.73 -0.37 8.23
CA VAL A 77 -0.45 -1.70 8.81
C VAL A 77 0.99 -1.69 9.30
N PHE A 78 1.19 -1.58 10.61
CA PHE A 78 2.53 -1.59 11.20
C PHE A 78 3.12 -3.00 11.18
N ILE A 79 4.42 -3.08 10.88
CA ILE A 79 5.15 -4.35 10.92
C ILE A 79 5.84 -4.46 12.27
N GLU A 80 5.59 -5.54 12.98
CA GLU A 80 6.34 -5.83 14.21
C GLU A 80 7.79 -6.12 13.84
N PRO A 81 8.77 -5.42 14.45
CA PRO A 81 10.17 -5.73 14.24
C PRO A 81 10.44 -7.16 14.68
N ALA A 82 11.22 -7.89 13.87
CA ALA A 82 11.67 -9.22 14.27
C ALA A 82 12.39 -9.12 15.63
N PRO A 83 12.12 -10.03 16.58
CA PRO A 83 12.75 -9.96 17.89
C PRO A 83 14.27 -9.95 17.73
N ALA A 84 14.92 -9.03 18.43
CA ALA A 84 16.38 -8.96 18.49
C ALA A 84 16.91 -10.30 19.02
N ARG A 85 17.83 -10.92 18.26
CA ARG A 85 18.52 -12.15 18.66
C ARG A 85 19.60 -11.86 19.68
#